data_AF-A0A075HR28-F1
#
_entry.id   AF-A0A075HR28-F1
#
_cell.length_a   1.000
_cell.length_b   1.000
_cell.length_c   1.000
_cell.angle_alpha   90.00
_cell.angle_beta   90.00
_cell.angle_gamma   90.00
#
_symmetry.space_group_name_H-M   'P 1'
#
loop_
_entity.id
_entity.type
_entity.pdbx_description
1 polymer ?
#
loop_
_entity_poly.entity_id
_entity_poly.type
_entity_poly.pdbx_seq_one_letter_code
_entity_poly.pdbx_strand_id
1 'polypeptide(L)' 'MDTLTLAKAKEILPQIGFGMEKKVLAATEALEMGVTEAIIANGQRENPISSAIAHNHCTVIKNE' A
#
# COMPACT_ATOMS: atom_id res chain seq x y z
N MET A 1 -10.00 7.25 0.10
CA MET A 1 -9.32 5.95 0.12
C MET A 1 -8.79 5.72 -1.27
N ASP A 2 -7.47 5.61 -1.41
CA ASP A 2 -6.85 5.34 -2.71
C ASP A 2 -6.54 3.85 -2.77
N THR A 3 -7.31 3.13 -3.57
CA THR A 3 -7.14 1.69 -3.78
C THR A 3 -6.43 1.45 -5.09
N LEU A 4 -5.39 0.62 -5.06
CA LEU A 4 -4.64 0.20 -6.23
C LEU A 4 -4.76 -1.32 -6.38
N THR A 5 -4.90 -1.76 -7.63
CA THR A 5 -4.70 -3.18 -7.95
C THR A 5 -3.20 -3.49 -7.96
N LEU A 6 -2.83 -4.74 -7.71
CA LEU A 6 -1.44 -5.20 -7.82
C LEU A 6 -0.85 -4.83 -9.19
N ALA A 7 -1.61 -5.02 -10.26
CA ALA A 7 -1.19 -4.67 -11.61
C ALA A 7 -0.89 -3.17 -11.74
N LYS A 8 -1.78 -2.31 -11.22
CA LYS A 8 -1.58 -0.86 -11.30
C LYS A 8 -0.41 -0.39 -10.43
N ALA A 9 -0.25 -0.97 -9.23
CA ALA A 9 0.86 -0.66 -8.34
C ALA A 9 2.22 -0.94 -9.00
N LYS A 10 2.34 -2.04 -9.75
CA LYS A 10 3.56 -2.36 -10.52
C LYS A 10 3.78 -1.42 -11.71
N GLU A 11 2.71 -1.06 -12.42
CA GLU A 11 2.78 -0.15 -13.57
C GLU A 11 3.28 1.24 -13.16
N ILE A 12 2.81 1.77 -12.02
CA ILE A 12 3.21 3.10 -11.55
C ILE A 12 4.52 3.11 -10.78
N LEU A 13 5.06 1.95 -10.35
CA LEU A 13 6.27 1.83 -9.55
C LEU A 13 7.47 2.64 -10.09
N PRO A 14 7.77 2.68 -11.41
CA PRO A 14 8.88 3.46 -11.95
C PRO A 14 8.71 4.97 -11.81
N GLN A 15 7.48 5.44 -11.57
CA GLN A 15 7.13 6.85 -11.41
C GLN A 15 7.14 7.28 -9.93
N ILE A 16 7.25 6.33 -9.01
CA ILE A 16 7.27 6.58 -7.56
C ILE A 16 8.73 6.81 -7.12
N GLY A 17 8.96 7.85 -6.32
CA GLY A 17 10.27 8.17 -5.75
C GLY A 17 10.24 8.47 -4.25
N PHE A 18 11.35 9.00 -3.72
CA PHE A 18 11.53 9.42 -2.33
C PHE A 18 11.39 8.31 -1.27
N GLY A 19 11.74 7.07 -1.62
CA GLY A 19 11.64 5.91 -0.74
C GLY A 19 10.25 5.28 -0.68
N MET A 20 9.24 5.88 -1.32
CA MET A 20 7.92 5.24 -1.45
C MET A 20 7.95 4.04 -2.40
N GLU A 21 8.85 4.05 -3.37
CA GLU A 21 9.08 2.93 -4.30
C GLU A 21 9.39 1.64 -3.55
N LYS A 22 10.16 1.72 -2.45
CA LYS A 22 10.48 0.57 -1.61
C LYS A 22 9.27 0.05 -0.84
N LYS A 23 8.38 0.93 -0.40
CA LYS A 23 7.15 0.53 0.31
C LYS A 23 6.17 -0.15 -0.63
N VAL A 24 6.03 0.37 -1.84
CA VAL A 24 5.19 -0.26 -2.88
C VAL A 24 5.77 -1.59 -3.32
N LEU A 25 7.09 -1.69 -3.55
CA LEU A 25 7.76 -2.94 -3.90
C LEU A 25 7.48 -4.03 -2.85
N ALA A 26 7.74 -3.75 -1.56
CA ALA A 26 7.49 -4.70 -0.47
C ALA A 26 6.00 -5.10 -0.36
N ALA A 27 5.08 -4.16 -0.59
CA ALA A 27 3.65 -4.45 -0.61
C ALA A 27 3.27 -5.38 -1.78
N THR A 28 3.81 -5.14 -2.97
CA THR A 28 3.56 -5.99 -4.14
C THR A 28 4.13 -7.40 -3.96
N GLU A 29 5.34 -7.54 -3.39
CA GLU A 29 5.94 -8.84 -3.09
C GLU A 29 5.11 -9.63 -2.06
N ALA A 30 4.63 -8.95 -1.01
CA ALA A 30 3.76 -9.58 -0.01
C ALA A 30 2.47 -10.15 -0.62
N LEU A 31 1.82 -9.40 -1.52
CA LEU A 31 0.62 -9.84 -2.24
C LEU A 31 0.91 -11.04 -3.16
N GLU A 32 2.07 -11.06 -3.83
CA GLU A 32 2.49 -12.21 -4.64
C GLU A 32 2.77 -13.46 -3.82
N MET A 33 3.20 -13.30 -2.57
CA MET A 33 3.41 -14.39 -1.61
C MET A 33 2.12 -14.88 -0.93
N GLY A 34 0.96 -14.34 -1.30
CA GLY A 34 -0.36 -14.81 -0.83
C GLY A 34 -0.99 -13.96 0.27
N VAL A 35 -0.44 -12.78 0.60
CA VAL A 35 -1.15 -11.80 1.42
C VAL A 35 -2.37 -11.27 0.64
N THR A 36 -3.49 -11.09 1.33
CA THR A 36 -4.75 -10.64 0.69
C THR A 36 -4.78 -9.13 0.44
N GLU A 37 -4.21 -8.34 1.35
CA GLU A 37 -4.24 -6.89 1.31
C GLU A 37 -2.97 -6.30 1.94
N ALA A 38 -2.39 -5.29 1.30
CA ALA A 38 -1.29 -4.50 1.83
C ALA A 38 -1.70 -3.04 2.02
N ILE A 39 -1.45 -2.48 3.21
CA ILE A 39 -1.85 -1.12 3.57
C ILE A 39 -0.60 -0.27 3.82
N ILE A 40 -0.49 0.86 3.13
CA ILE A 40 0.55 1.86 3.36
C ILE A 40 -0.11 3.08 4.02
N ALA A 41 0.17 3.30 5.30
CA ALA A 41 -0.43 4.36 6.12
C ALA A 41 0.62 5.31 6.72
N ASN A 42 0.19 6.51 7.10
CA ASN A 42 1.04 7.47 7.81
C ASN A 42 1.05 7.18 9.32
N GLY A 43 2.23 6.81 9.83
CA GLY A 43 2.46 6.46 11.24
C GLY A 43 2.58 7.65 12.20
N GLN A 44 2.67 8.89 11.71
CA GLN A 44 2.72 10.10 12.56
C GLN A 44 1.33 10.59 13.00
N ARG A 45 0.27 9.88 12.60
CA ARG A 45 -1.11 10.23 12.90
C ARG A 45 -1.55 9.64 14.23
N GLU A 46 -2.62 10.19 14.79
CA GLU A 46 -3.27 9.63 15.97
C GLU A 46 -3.86 8.25 15.65
N ASN A 47 -3.70 7.30 16.58
CA ASN A 47 -4.17 5.91 16.43
C ASN A 47 -3.84 5.30 15.04
N PRO A 48 -2.55 5.24 14.65
CA PRO A 48 -2.16 5.01 13.26
C PRO A 48 -2.56 3.62 12.75
N ILE A 49 -2.56 2.62 13.64
CA ILE A 49 -2.96 1.24 13.31
C ILE A 49 -4.47 1.16 13.11
N SER A 50 -5.26 1.63 14.09
CA SER A 50 -6.73 1.62 14.01
C SER A 50 -7.22 2.40 12.79
N SER A 51 -6.60 3.56 12.50
CA SER A 51 -6.88 4.36 11.31
C SER A 51 -6.55 3.62 10.02
N ALA A 52 -5.44 2.88 9.97
CA ALA A 52 -5.06 2.08 8.81
C ALA A 52 -6.04 0.92 8.55
N ILE A 53 -6.44 0.20 9.60
CA ILE A 53 -7.41 -0.91 9.50
C ILE A 53 -8.79 -0.40 9.10
N ALA A 54 -9.19 0.79 9.54
CA ALA A 54 -10.40 1.46 9.09
C ALA A 54 -10.29 2.10 7.68
N HIS A 55 -9.18 1.83 6.96
CA HIS A 55 -8.86 2.37 5.63
C HIS A 55 -8.91 3.91 5.55
N ASN A 56 -8.63 4.57 6.66
CA ASN A 56 -8.70 6.03 6.77
C ASN A 56 -7.40 6.68 6.28
N HIS A 57 -7.51 7.45 5.18
CA HIS A 57 -6.42 8.25 4.61
C HIS A 57 -5.12 7.43 4.43
N CYS A 58 -5.23 6.25 3.84
CA CYS A 58 -4.11 5.37 3.48
C CYS A 58 -4.27 4.86 2.06
N THR A 59 -3.21 4.24 1.55
CA THR A 59 -3.22 3.52 0.27
C THR A 59 -3.41 2.03 0.54
N VAL A 60 -4.34 1.42 -0.17
CA VAL A 60 -4.63 -0.02 -0.09
C VAL A 60 -4.24 -0.67 -1.41
N ILE A 61 -3.46 -1.75 -1.35
CA ILE A 61 -3.05 -2.54 -2.53
C ILE A 61 -3.56 -3.97 -2.35
N LYS A 62 -4.24 -4.50 -3.37
CA LYS A 62 -4.81 -5.85 -3.38
C LYS A 62 -4.86 -6.43 -4.80
N ASN A 63 -5.05 -7.74 -4.92
CA ASN A 63 -5.07 -8.42 -6.22
C ASN A 63 -6.32 -8.11 -7.07
N GLU A 64 -7.43 -7.75 -6.42
CA GLU A 64 -8.71 -7.36 -7.04
C GLU A 64 -9.30 -6.08 -6.43
#